data_AF-A0A016W0U6-F1
#
_entry.id   AF-A0A016W0U6-F1
#
_cell.length_a   1.000
_cell.length_b   1.000
_cell.length_c   1.000
_cell.angle_alpha   90.00
_cell.angle_beta   90.00
_cell.angle_gamma   90.00
#
_symmetry.space_group_name_H-M   'P 1'
#
loop_
_entity.id
_entity.type
_entity.pdbx_description
1 polymer ?
#
loop_
_entity_poly.entity_id
_entity_poly.type
_entity_poly.pdbx_seq_one_letter_code
_entity_poly.pdbx_strand_id
1 'polypeptide(L)'
;MRTLKYSILFQIRTILKKEISLYGPTTMAFPVPEEFLHYSTGVFRPAEGFQSRIVYWHVVRLIGWGQDDDGSHYWLAVNSFGEHWGDSGEKRSTCCPRILCGDAILW
;
A
#
# COMPACT_ATOMS: atom_id res chain seq x y z
N MET A 1 17.62 0.23 -18.55
CA MET A 1 16.26 0.57 -18.07
C MET A 1 16.04 0.44 -16.56
N ARG A 2 16.65 -0.53 -15.84
CA ARG A 2 16.42 -0.71 -14.38
C ARG A 2 16.77 0.52 -13.52
N THR A 3 17.91 1.16 -13.77
CA THR A 3 18.42 2.29 -12.95
C THR A 3 17.51 3.53 -12.97
N LEU A 4 16.89 3.83 -14.12
CA LEU A 4 15.92 4.93 -14.24
C LEU A 4 14.63 4.65 -13.44
N LYS A 5 14.11 3.42 -13.49
CA LYS A 5 12.95 3.01 -12.69
C LYS A 5 13.23 3.17 -11.19
N TYR A 6 14.41 2.77 -10.72
CA TYR A 6 14.82 2.95 -9.32
C TYR A 6 14.93 4.43 -8.92
N SER A 7 15.46 5.28 -9.80
CA SER A 7 15.57 6.72 -9.57
C SER A 7 14.19 7.39 -9.42
N ILE A 8 13.24 7.05 -10.30
CA ILE A 8 11.89 7.60 -10.28
C ILE A 8 11.13 7.15 -9.03
N LEU A 9 11.21 5.86 -8.67
CA LEU A 9 10.55 5.34 -7.45
C LEU A 9 11.12 5.99 -6.19
N PHE A 10 12.43 6.25 -6.15
CA PHE A 10 13.04 6.97 -5.03
C PHE A 10 12.51 8.40 -4.91
N GLN A 11 12.38 9.12 -6.02
CA GLN A 11 11.82 10.48 -6.06
C GLN A 11 10.36 10.49 -5.59
N ILE A 12 9.51 9.60 -6.13
CA ILE A 12 8.09 9.50 -5.76
C ILE A 12 7.94 9.18 -4.27
N ARG A 13 8.69 8.19 -3.75
CA ARG A 13 8.69 7.89 -2.31
C ARG A 13 9.06 9.12 -1.49
N THR A 14 10.11 9.82 -1.87
CA THR A 14 10.57 11.02 -1.16
C THR A 14 9.50 12.11 -1.12
N ILE A 15 8.82 12.35 -2.25
CA ILE A 15 7.75 13.34 -2.36
C ILE A 15 6.57 12.95 -1.48
N LEU A 16 6.09 11.71 -1.55
CA LEU A 16 4.95 11.24 -0.74
C LEU A 16 5.26 11.25 0.75
N LYS A 17 6.47 10.83 1.17
CA LYS A 17 6.91 10.91 2.56
C LYS A 17 6.90 12.35 3.07
N LYS A 18 7.34 13.30 2.23
CA LYS A 18 7.36 14.73 2.57
C LYS A 18 5.94 15.29 2.66
N GLU A 19 5.07 14.94 1.71
CA GLU A 19 3.65 15.34 1.71
C GLU A 19 2.97 14.93 3.01
N ILE A 20 3.08 13.65 3.36
CA ILE A 20 2.46 13.12 4.57
C ILE A 20 3.04 13.77 5.84
N SER A 21 4.35 14.01 5.87
CA SER A 21 5.02 14.67 7.00
C SER A 21 4.57 16.10 7.23
N LEU A 22 4.31 16.84 6.15
CA LEU A 22 4.03 18.28 6.22
C LEU A 22 2.53 18.57 6.31
N TYR A 23 1.70 17.79 5.63
CA TYR A 23 0.28 18.09 5.43
C TYR A 23 -0.66 17.00 5.96
N GLY A 24 -0.11 15.89 6.44
CA GLY A 24 -0.90 14.77 6.96
C GLY A 24 -1.35 13.79 5.87
N PRO A 25 -2.36 12.94 6.15
CA PRO A 25 -2.77 11.88 5.24
C PRO A 25 -3.13 12.37 3.84
N THR A 26 -2.70 11.63 2.82
CA THR A 26 -2.98 11.93 1.40
C THR A 26 -3.73 10.78 0.72
N THR A 27 -4.10 10.95 -0.54
CA THR A 27 -4.89 9.97 -1.30
C THR A 27 -3.98 9.17 -2.23
N MET A 28 -4.20 7.85 -2.29
CA MET A 28 -3.50 6.95 -3.22
C MET A 28 -4.50 6.10 -3.98
N ALA A 29 -4.39 6.09 -5.30
CA ALA A 29 -5.11 5.17 -6.17
C ALA A 29 -4.17 4.03 -6.60
N PHE A 30 -4.67 2.79 -6.66
CA PHE A 30 -3.88 1.64 -7.10
C PHE A 30 -4.75 0.55 -7.73
N PRO A 31 -4.16 -0.29 -8.60
CA PRO A 31 -4.87 -1.43 -9.17
C PRO A 31 -5.03 -2.54 -8.13
N VAL A 32 -6.24 -3.08 -8.01
CA VAL A 32 -6.59 -4.18 -7.11
C VAL A 32 -6.57 -5.50 -7.88
N PRO A 33 -5.55 -6.35 -7.69
CA PRO A 33 -5.58 -7.71 -8.19
C PRO A 33 -6.50 -8.60 -7.34
N GLU A 34 -6.97 -9.71 -7.90
CA GLU A 34 -7.86 -10.66 -7.21
C GLU A 34 -7.31 -11.11 -5.84
N GLU A 35 -6.01 -11.42 -5.76
CA GLU A 35 -5.37 -11.83 -4.51
C GLU A 35 -5.45 -10.79 -3.38
N PHE A 36 -5.64 -9.51 -3.71
CA PHE A 36 -5.78 -8.45 -2.71
C PHE A 36 -7.13 -8.51 -2.00
N LEU A 37 -8.19 -9.01 -2.66
CA LEU A 37 -9.50 -9.16 -2.03
C LEU A 37 -9.46 -10.13 -0.84
N HIS A 38 -8.49 -11.04 -0.85
CA HIS A 38 -8.28 -12.06 0.19
C HIS A 38 -7.15 -11.71 1.16
N TYR A 39 -6.58 -10.50 1.09
CA TYR A 39 -5.54 -10.05 2.01
C TYR A 39 -6.06 -10.02 3.45
N SER A 40 -5.25 -10.55 4.37
CA SER A 40 -5.59 -10.65 5.80
C SER A 40 -4.53 -10.08 6.74
N THR A 41 -3.23 -10.21 6.48
CA THR A 41 -2.19 -9.70 7.39
C THR A 41 -0.85 -9.48 6.69
N GLY A 42 0.05 -8.74 7.33
CA GLY A 42 1.42 -8.49 6.86
C GLY A 42 1.54 -7.40 5.80
N VAL A 43 2.59 -7.46 4.98
CA VAL A 43 2.79 -6.52 3.87
C VAL A 43 2.36 -7.17 2.57
N PHE A 44 1.27 -6.66 1.98
CA PHE A 44 0.78 -7.13 0.70
C PHE A 44 1.80 -6.82 -0.40
N ARG A 45 2.22 -7.87 -1.09
CA ARG A 45 3.08 -7.83 -2.26
C ARG A 45 2.35 -8.60 -3.38
N PRO A 46 2.01 -7.95 -4.51
CA PRO A 46 1.34 -8.62 -5.59
C PRO A 46 2.25 -9.69 -6.20
N ALA A 47 1.66 -10.80 -6.66
CA ALA A 47 2.42 -11.85 -7.32
C ALA A 47 2.91 -11.39 -8.71
N GLU A 48 3.90 -12.08 -9.27
CA GLU A 48 4.38 -11.79 -10.62
C GLU A 48 3.23 -11.89 -11.64
N GLY A 49 3.20 -10.94 -12.59
CA GLY A 49 2.14 -10.88 -13.60
C GLY A 49 0.76 -10.49 -13.07
N PHE A 50 0.64 -9.90 -11.87
CA PHE A 50 -0.66 -9.46 -11.32
C PHE A 50 -1.45 -8.53 -12.25
N GLN A 51 -0.78 -7.86 -13.20
CA GLN A 51 -1.41 -6.93 -14.13
C GLN A 51 -2.54 -7.58 -14.95
N SER A 52 -2.47 -8.89 -15.23
CA SER A 52 -3.54 -9.61 -15.93
C SER A 52 -4.72 -10.02 -15.03
N ARG A 53 -4.58 -9.87 -13.70
CA ARG A 53 -5.57 -10.23 -12.68
C ARG A 53 -6.16 -9.01 -11.97
N ILE A 54 -5.95 -7.81 -12.52
CA ILE A 54 -6.54 -6.58 -11.98
C ILE A 54 -8.05 -6.64 -12.17
N VAL A 55 -8.78 -6.52 -11.06
CA VAL A 55 -10.25 -6.54 -11.05
C VAL A 55 -10.80 -5.12 -11.18
N TYR A 56 -10.23 -4.14 -10.48
CA TYR A 56 -10.61 -2.72 -10.54
C TYR A 56 -9.51 -1.80 -9.99
N TRP A 57 -9.74 -0.49 -10.04
CA TRP A 57 -8.92 0.53 -9.39
C TRP A 57 -9.56 0.99 -8.09
N HIS A 58 -8.76 1.12 -7.04
CA HIS A 58 -9.25 1.52 -5.73
C HIS A 58 -8.47 2.69 -5.16
N VAL A 59 -9.16 3.48 -4.34
CA VAL A 59 -8.61 4.69 -3.71
C VAL A 59 -8.62 4.51 -2.20
N VAL A 60 -7.46 4.73 -1.59
CA VAL A 60 -7.27 4.64 -0.14
C VAL A 60 -6.64 5.90 0.42
N ARG A 61 -6.74 6.05 1.74
CA ARG A 61 -6.09 7.14 2.46
C ARG A 61 -4.72 6.67 2.94
N LEU A 62 -3.66 7.22 2.36
CA LEU A 62 -2.28 6.99 2.74
C LEU A 62 -1.97 7.77 4.01
N ILE A 63 -1.57 7.07 5.07
CA ILE A 63 -1.37 7.65 6.42
C ILE A 63 0.08 7.56 6.91
N GLY A 64 0.94 6.83 6.20
CA GLY A 64 2.33 6.67 6.61
C GLY A 64 3.10 5.70 5.72
N TRP A 65 4.32 5.39 6.14
CA TRP A 65 5.22 4.43 5.50
C TRP A 65 6.10 3.78 6.55
N GLY A 66 6.75 2.69 6.18
CA GLY A 66 7.74 2.01 6.99
C GLY A 66 8.70 1.19 6.16
N GLN A 67 9.52 0.42 6.86
CA GLN A 67 10.48 -0.50 6.29
C GLN A 67 10.41 -1.81 7.07
N ASP A 68 10.38 -2.93 6.36
CA ASP A 68 10.49 -4.27 6.94
C ASP A 68 11.95 -4.55 7.33
N ASP A 69 12.17 -5.58 8.15
CA ASP A 69 13.51 -5.98 8.64
C ASP A 69 14.47 -6.36 7.50
N ASP A 70 13.93 -6.79 6.35
CA ASP A 70 14.68 -7.11 5.14
C ASP A 70 15.07 -5.86 4.30
N GLY A 71 14.71 -4.67 4.76
CA GLY A 71 14.95 -3.40 4.08
C GLY A 71 13.89 -3.04 3.03
N SER A 72 12.87 -3.87 2.82
CA SER A 72 11.76 -3.59 1.91
C SER A 72 10.90 -2.44 2.42
N HIS A 73 10.46 -1.56 1.52
CA HIS A 73 9.60 -0.42 1.88
C HIS A 73 8.12 -0.79 1.78
N TYR A 74 7.32 -0.24 2.68
CA TYR A 74 5.86 -0.35 2.62
C TYR A 74 5.16 0.96 2.97
N TRP A 75 3.91 1.06 2.53
CA TRP A 75 3.00 2.18 2.74
C TRP A 75 1.87 1.78 3.68
N LEU A 76 1.61 2.57 4.72
CA LEU A 76 0.45 2.40 5.58
C LEU A 76 -0.73 3.16 4.98
N ALA A 77 -1.81 2.45 4.68
CA ALA A 77 -3.05 3.04 4.18
C ALA A 77 -4.27 2.57 4.98
N VAL A 78 -5.29 3.42 5.04
CA VAL A 78 -6.63 3.12 5.58
C VAL A 78 -7.54 2.76 4.41
N ASN A 79 -8.18 1.59 4.51
CA ASN A 79 -9.12 1.09 3.51
C ASN A 79 -10.59 1.20 3.94
N SER A 80 -11.50 0.99 2.98
CA SER A 80 -12.95 1.08 3.10
C SER A 80 -13.69 -0.24 2.81
N PHE A 81 -13.01 -1.38 2.84
CA PHE A 81 -13.63 -2.71 2.63
C PHE A 81 -14.31 -3.31 3.88
N GLY A 82 -14.51 -2.50 4.91
CA GLY A 82 -15.14 -2.93 6.16
C GLY A 82 -14.16 -3.55 7.16
N GLU A 83 -14.61 -3.71 8.39
CA GLU A 83 -13.78 -4.10 9.54
C GLU A 83 -13.33 -5.55 9.52
N HIS A 84 -13.93 -6.41 8.69
CA HIS A 84 -13.55 -7.83 8.57
C HIS A 84 -12.46 -8.10 7.53
N TRP A 85 -12.03 -7.06 6.81
CA TRP A 85 -11.05 -7.17 5.75
C TRP A 85 -9.67 -6.66 6.20
N GLY A 86 -8.61 -7.39 5.85
CA GLY A 86 -7.24 -7.04 6.22
C GLY A 86 -6.88 -7.34 7.68
N ASP A 87 -5.88 -6.63 8.21
CA ASP A 87 -5.18 -6.92 9.49
C ASP A 87 -5.99 -6.55 10.74
N SER A 88 -7.32 -6.63 10.66
CA SER A 88 -8.27 -6.36 11.74
C SER A 88 -8.66 -7.62 12.54
N GLY A 89 -7.87 -8.71 12.43
CA GLY A 89 -8.03 -9.93 13.21
C GLY A 89 -7.55 -9.77 14.67
N GLU A 90 -8.50 -9.87 15.61
CA GLU A 90 -8.33 -10.00 17.07
C GLU A 90 -7.49 -8.90 17.76
N LYS A 91 -8.17 -7.85 18.25
CA LYS A 91 -7.66 -6.78 19.13
C LYS A 91 -6.76 -5.73 18.47
N ARG A 92 -7.39 -4.73 17.85
CA ARG A 92 -6.97 -3.32 18.00
C ARG A 92 -8.10 -2.40 17.55
N SER A 93 -8.56 -1.58 18.49
CA SER A 93 -9.59 -0.55 18.40
C SER A 93 -9.24 0.56 17.39
N THR A 94 -9.13 0.22 16.12
CA THR A 94 -8.91 1.19 15.05
C THR A 94 -10.01 0.96 14.02
N CYS A 95 -10.92 1.94 13.92
CA CYS A 95 -12.12 1.97 13.06
C CYS A 95 -11.88 1.73 11.56
N CYS A 96 -10.63 1.46 11.15
CA CYS A 96 -10.20 1.42 9.77
C CYS A 96 -9.08 0.39 9.60
N PRO A 97 -9.26 -0.67 8.77
CA PRO A 97 -8.21 -1.65 8.52
C PRO A 97 -7.01 -0.99 7.86
N ARG A 98 -5.82 -1.35 8.34
CA ARG A 98 -4.54 -0.87 7.81
C ARG A 98 -4.06 -1.82 6.72
N ILE A 99 -3.64 -1.27 5.60
CA ILE A 99 -2.95 -1.99 4.54
C ILE A 99 -1.50 -1.58 4.58
N LEU A 100 -0.63 -2.56 4.49
CA LEU A 100 0.76 -2.34 4.18
C LEU A 100 0.96 -2.70 2.69
N CYS A 101 1.01 -1.68 1.85
CA CYS A 101 1.24 -1.84 0.40
C CYS A 101 2.74 -1.75 0.10
N GLY A 102 3.33 -2.77 -0.52
CA GLY A 102 4.68 -2.67 -1.06
C GLY A 102 4.76 -1.67 -2.23
N ASP A 103 5.96 -1.19 -2.55
CA ASP A 103 6.21 -0.23 -3.65
C ASP A 103 5.72 -0.70 -5.04
N ALA A 104 5.50 -2.02 -5.20
CA ALA A 104 5.04 -2.63 -6.45
C ALA A 104 3.61 -2.24 -6.85
N ILE A 105 2.86 -1.63 -5.94
CA ILE A 105 1.45 -1.25 -6.16
C ILE A 105 1.33 0.17 -6.72
N LEU A 106 2.41 0.94 -6.70
CA LEU A 106 2.41 2.28 -7.25
C LEU A 106 2.42 2.29 -8.78
N TRP A 107 2.95 1.26 -9.47
CA TRP A 107 3.02 1.16 -10.94
C TRP A 107 3.21 -0.27 -11.46
#